data_AF-A0A2G3ALH5-F1
#
_entry.id   AF-A0A2G3ALH5-F1
#
_cell.length_a   1.000
_cell.length_b   1.000
_cell.length_c   1.000
_cell.angle_alpha   90.00
_cell.angle_beta   90.00
_cell.angle_gamma   90.00
#
_symmetry.space_group_name_H-M   'P 1'
#
loop_
_entity.id
_entity.type
_entity.pdbx_description
1 polymer ?
#
loop_
_entity_poly.entity_id
_entity_poly.type
_entity_poly.pdbx_seq_one_letter_code
_entity_poly.pdbx_strand_id
1 'polypeptide(L)'
;MRINPTTSGSGVSTLEKKNLGRVVQIIGPVLDVAFPPGKMPNIYNALVVQGRDSVDQPINVACEVQQLLGNNRVRAVAMSATDGLTRGMEVIDTGAPISVPVGGATLGRIFNVLGEPVDNLGPVDTSTTSPIHRSAPAFIQLDTKLSIFETGIKVVDLLAPYRRGGKIRLFGGAGVGKTVLIMELINNIAKSHGGVSVFGGVGERTREGNDLYMEMKESGVINEENIAESKVALVYGQMNEPPGARSEVSSLLGRMPSTVGYQPTLSTEMGSLQERITSTKEGSITPIQVVYVPEDDLTDPAPATTFAHLDATTVLSRGLAAKEVEEIMLSTNSGQIGILPNDAPIATTVDIGILRIRLNNQWLTMALMGGFARIGNNEITVLVNDAEKGSDIDPQEAQQTLEIAEANVKKAEGRRQKIEANLAL
;
A
#
# COMPACT_ATOMS: atom_id res chain seq x y z
N MET A 1 66.83 36.79 22.67
CA MET A 1 65.55 37.33 22.15
C MET A 1 64.59 36.17 21.94
N ARG A 2 63.68 35.94 22.88
CA ARG A 2 62.52 35.06 22.72
C ARG A 2 61.36 35.95 22.30
N ILE A 3 60.74 35.66 21.17
CA ILE A 3 59.60 36.43 20.64
C ILE A 3 58.39 35.51 20.78
N ASN A 4 57.44 35.89 21.64
CA ASN A 4 56.15 35.24 21.78
C ASN A 4 55.29 35.54 20.53
N PRO A 5 54.60 34.55 19.95
CA PRO A 5 53.42 34.81 19.15
C PRO A 5 52.19 34.83 20.07
N THR A 6 51.48 35.94 19.97
CA THR A 6 50.21 36.26 20.61
C THR A 6 49.09 35.27 20.30
N THR A 7 48.24 35.14 21.30
CA THR A 7 46.97 34.41 21.37
C THR A 7 45.91 34.82 20.35
N SER A 8 45.01 33.86 20.12
CA SER A 8 43.57 33.98 19.79
C SER A 8 43.16 34.51 18.40
N GLY A 9 42.91 33.55 17.50
CA GLY A 9 41.86 33.64 16.49
C GLY A 9 40.99 32.39 16.61
N SER A 10 39.85 32.53 17.29
CA SER A 10 38.82 31.50 17.44
C SER A 10 38.36 30.98 16.08
N GLY A 11 38.26 29.66 15.94
CA GLY A 11 37.71 28.99 14.78
C GLY A 11 36.35 29.58 14.41
N VAL A 12 36.30 30.22 13.25
CA VAL A 12 35.05 30.67 12.64
C VAL A 12 34.33 29.42 12.17
N SER A 13 33.31 29.04 12.92
CA SER A 13 32.30 28.05 12.56
C SER A 13 31.77 28.33 11.15
N THR A 14 31.78 27.31 10.31
CA THR A 14 31.09 27.21 9.02
C THR A 14 29.60 27.51 9.19
N LEU A 15 29.23 28.78 9.13
CA LEU A 15 27.87 29.22 8.81
C LEU A 15 27.69 29.00 7.31
N GLU A 16 27.16 27.84 6.91
CA GLU A 16 26.67 27.65 5.56
C GLU A 16 25.68 28.77 5.24
N LYS A 17 26.00 29.58 4.23
CA LYS A 17 25.11 30.65 3.75
C LYS A 17 23.82 30.00 3.25
N LYS A 18 22.75 30.05 4.06
CA LYS A 18 21.41 29.60 3.68
C LYS A 18 21.04 30.15 2.30
N ASN A 19 20.59 29.27 1.42
CA ASN A 19 20.18 29.66 0.07
C ASN A 19 18.75 30.20 0.13
N LEU A 20 18.60 31.51 -0.13
CA LEU A 20 17.35 32.24 0.05
C LEU A 20 16.67 32.54 -1.28
N GLY A 21 15.40 32.23 -1.37
CA GLY A 21 14.48 32.56 -2.46
C GLY A 21 13.28 33.36 -1.96
N ARG A 22 12.38 33.70 -2.89
CA ARG A 22 11.13 34.42 -2.59
C ARG A 22 9.95 33.82 -3.33
N VAL A 23 8.80 33.73 -2.66
CA VAL A 23 7.55 33.29 -3.27
C VAL A 23 7.10 34.31 -4.33
N VAL A 24 6.91 33.87 -5.57
CA VAL A 24 6.42 34.69 -6.68
C VAL A 24 4.92 34.52 -6.86
N GLN A 25 4.44 33.28 -6.81
CA GLN A 25 3.06 32.93 -7.09
C GLN A 25 2.64 31.71 -6.27
N ILE A 26 1.36 31.66 -5.90
CA ILE A 26 0.73 30.59 -5.13
C ILE A 26 -0.54 30.21 -5.89
N ILE A 27 -0.70 28.92 -6.20
CA ILE A 27 -1.86 28.33 -6.90
C ILE A 27 -2.29 27.10 -6.12
N GLY A 28 -3.21 27.28 -5.17
CA GLY A 28 -3.55 26.23 -4.20
C GLY A 28 -2.27 25.71 -3.52
N PRO A 29 -1.98 24.39 -3.55
CA PRO A 29 -0.79 23.80 -2.94
C PRO A 29 0.50 23.99 -3.75
N VAL A 30 0.46 24.59 -4.94
CA VAL A 30 1.64 24.79 -5.80
C VAL A 30 2.20 26.20 -5.63
N LEU A 31 3.50 26.30 -5.41
CA LEU A 31 4.23 27.55 -5.25
C LEU A 31 5.29 27.71 -6.32
N ASP A 32 5.33 28.89 -6.95
CA ASP A 32 6.46 29.27 -7.80
C ASP A 32 7.40 30.16 -6.98
N VAL A 33 8.66 29.74 -6.83
CA VAL A 33 9.68 30.40 -6.00
C VAL A 33 10.83 30.86 -6.89
N ALA A 34 11.26 32.12 -6.73
CA ALA A 34 12.41 32.68 -7.43
C ALA A 34 13.65 32.65 -6.54
N PHE A 35 14.77 32.20 -7.10
CA PHE A 35 16.08 32.21 -6.47
C PHE A 35 17.05 33.16 -7.20
N PRO A 36 18.12 33.63 -6.53
CA PRO A 36 19.19 34.36 -7.20
C PRO A 36 19.86 33.52 -8.29
N PRO A 37 20.41 34.16 -9.36
CA PRO A 37 21.14 33.45 -10.41
C PRO A 37 22.27 32.57 -9.84
N GLY A 38 22.38 31.35 -10.34
CA GLY A 38 23.42 30.39 -9.92
C GLY A 38 23.16 29.68 -8.58
N LYS A 39 22.01 29.94 -7.93
CA LYS A 39 21.60 29.27 -6.69
C LYS A 39 20.26 28.55 -6.82
N MET A 40 19.96 28.00 -7.99
CA MET A 40 18.72 27.23 -8.14
C MET A 40 18.82 25.89 -7.41
N PRO A 41 17.79 25.51 -6.62
CA PRO A 41 17.72 24.21 -6.00
C PRO A 41 17.51 23.10 -7.04
N ASN A 42 17.90 21.88 -6.69
CA ASN A 42 17.65 20.71 -7.53
C ASN A 42 16.18 20.26 -7.43
N ILE A 43 15.75 19.46 -8.42
CA ILE A 43 14.47 18.75 -8.32
C ILE A 43 14.53 17.82 -7.11
N TYR A 44 13.42 17.73 -6.38
CA TYR A 44 13.24 17.02 -5.11
C TYR A 44 13.90 17.65 -3.88
N ASN A 45 14.58 18.79 -3.99
CA ASN A 45 15.04 19.50 -2.80
C ASN A 45 13.85 19.98 -1.96
N ALA A 46 14.00 19.90 -0.63
CA ALA A 46 13.07 20.48 0.31
C ALA A 46 13.33 21.99 0.44
N LEU A 47 12.25 22.75 0.34
CA LEU A 47 12.20 24.19 0.57
C LEU A 47 11.37 24.45 1.83
N VAL A 48 11.78 25.43 2.62
CA VAL A 48 11.07 25.83 3.83
C VAL A 48 10.65 27.28 3.67
N VAL A 49 9.35 27.54 3.59
CA VAL A 49 8.80 28.89 3.58
C VAL A 49 8.70 29.37 5.01
N GLN A 50 9.43 30.43 5.34
CA GLN A 50 9.38 31.07 6.65
C GLN A 50 8.68 32.41 6.54
N GLY A 51 7.68 32.61 7.39
CA GLY A 51 6.92 33.84 7.41
C GLY A 51 6.16 34.04 8.70
N ARG A 52 5.37 35.11 8.73
CA ARG A 52 4.35 35.33 9.74
C ARG A 52 3.03 35.57 9.04
N ASP A 53 1.96 35.02 9.59
CA ASP A 53 0.62 35.29 9.08
C ASP A 53 0.17 36.72 9.44
N SER A 54 -0.99 37.11 8.92
CA SER A 54 -1.76 38.31 9.21
C SER A 54 -2.02 38.53 10.71
N VAL A 55 -1.92 37.48 11.53
CA VAL A 55 -2.11 37.47 13.00
C VAL A 55 -0.78 37.28 13.76
N ASP A 56 0.36 37.53 13.10
CA ASP A 56 1.74 37.41 13.65
C ASP A 56 2.14 36.00 14.14
N GLN A 57 1.39 34.96 13.75
CA GLN A 57 1.76 33.57 14.03
C GLN A 57 2.88 33.11 13.09
N PRO A 58 3.89 32.37 13.59
CA PRO A 58 4.97 31.86 12.76
C PRO A 58 4.44 30.81 11.78
N ILE A 59 4.64 31.05 10.49
CA ILE A 59 4.35 30.09 9.44
C ILE A 59 5.66 29.39 9.05
N ASN A 60 5.62 28.05 9.09
CA ASN A 60 6.70 27.20 8.64
C ASN A 60 6.12 26.11 7.72
N VAL A 61 6.19 26.31 6.40
CA VAL A 61 5.61 25.37 5.42
C VAL A 61 6.72 24.70 4.64
N ALA A 62 6.82 23.39 4.79
CA ALA A 62 7.71 22.56 3.98
C ALA A 62 7.12 22.36 2.58
N CYS A 63 7.96 22.51 1.56
CA CYS A 63 7.63 22.34 0.16
C CYS A 63 8.70 21.48 -0.52
N GLU A 64 8.35 20.81 -1.62
CA GLU A 64 9.30 20.04 -2.43
C GLU A 64 9.35 20.58 -3.85
N VAL A 65 10.55 20.79 -4.39
CA VAL A 65 10.73 21.21 -5.78
C VAL A 65 10.34 20.10 -6.74
N GLN A 66 9.37 20.35 -7.63
CA GLN A 66 8.92 19.41 -8.65
C GLN A 66 9.42 19.74 -10.06
N GLN A 67 9.58 21.03 -10.38
CA GLN A 67 9.97 21.45 -11.74
C GLN A 67 10.84 22.72 -11.71
N LEU A 68 11.67 22.88 -12.75
CA LEU A 68 12.41 24.10 -13.02
C LEU A 68 11.72 24.84 -14.16
N LEU A 69 11.19 26.04 -13.91
CA LEU A 69 10.40 26.81 -14.89
C LEU A 69 11.27 27.72 -15.79
N GLY A 70 12.55 27.89 -15.46
CA GLY A 70 13.43 28.87 -16.09
C GLY A 70 13.35 30.25 -15.41
N ASN A 71 14.16 31.22 -15.87
CA ASN A 71 14.25 32.56 -15.26
C ASN A 71 14.53 32.55 -13.75
N ASN A 72 15.35 31.60 -13.30
CA ASN A 72 15.66 31.33 -11.88
C ASN A 72 14.41 31.04 -11.02
N ARG A 73 13.36 30.47 -11.61
CA ARG A 73 12.15 30.05 -10.91
C ARG A 73 12.04 28.53 -10.87
N VAL A 74 11.59 28.06 -9.71
CA VAL A 74 11.25 26.66 -9.48
C VAL A 74 9.79 26.56 -9.09
N ARG A 75 9.15 25.46 -9.48
CA ARG A 75 7.81 25.10 -9.04
C ARG A 75 7.93 24.06 -7.95
N ALA A 76 7.41 24.39 -6.79
CA ALA A 76 7.39 23.54 -5.61
C ALA A 76 5.95 23.20 -5.22
N VAL A 77 5.78 22.09 -4.53
CA VAL A 77 4.51 21.64 -3.97
C VAL A 77 4.60 21.71 -2.45
N ALA A 78 3.62 22.32 -1.80
CA ALA A 78 3.52 22.35 -0.35
C ALA A 78 3.09 21.00 0.21
N MET A 79 3.75 20.59 1.31
CA MET A 79 3.39 19.40 2.09
C MET A 79 2.41 19.72 3.22
N SER A 80 2.13 21.00 3.47
CA SER A 80 1.16 21.49 4.46
C SER A 80 0.22 22.51 3.82
N ALA A 81 -0.81 22.93 4.55
CA ALA A 81 -1.74 23.95 4.08
C ALA A 81 -1.00 25.24 3.71
N THR A 82 -1.40 25.87 2.60
CA THR A 82 -0.80 27.10 2.08
C THR A 82 -1.53 28.35 2.55
N ASP A 83 -2.45 28.22 3.49
CA ASP A 83 -3.21 29.34 4.04
C ASP A 83 -2.28 30.30 4.78
N GLY A 84 -2.50 31.61 4.61
CA GLY A 84 -1.64 32.65 5.18
C GLY A 84 -0.33 32.90 4.43
N LEU A 85 0.01 32.09 3.41
CA LEU A 85 1.19 32.36 2.56
C LEU A 85 0.94 33.57 1.65
N THR A 86 1.91 34.49 1.63
CA THR A 86 1.87 35.69 0.78
C THR A 86 3.05 35.74 -0.18
N ARG A 87 2.86 36.46 -1.29
CA ARG A 87 3.93 36.70 -2.27
C ARG A 87 5.03 37.54 -1.62
N GLY A 88 6.28 37.21 -1.92
CA GLY A 88 7.46 37.87 -1.37
C GLY A 88 7.99 37.25 -0.08
N MET A 89 7.28 36.30 0.53
CA MET A 89 7.78 35.53 1.68
C MET A 89 9.11 34.84 1.37
N GLU A 90 9.96 34.73 2.39
CA GLU A 90 11.29 34.16 2.30
C GLU A 90 11.22 32.63 2.25
N VAL A 91 11.97 32.05 1.33
CA VAL A 91 12.04 30.60 1.15
C VAL A 91 13.48 30.16 1.33
N ILE A 92 13.70 29.17 2.18
CA ILE A 92 15.03 28.61 2.46
C ILE A 92 15.13 27.28 1.72
N ASP A 93 16.11 27.16 0.83
CA ASP A 93 16.50 25.86 0.27
C ASP A 93 17.39 25.12 1.25
N THR A 94 16.99 23.89 1.58
CA THR A 94 17.71 23.01 2.51
C THR A 94 18.90 22.31 1.85
N GLY A 95 19.00 22.34 0.52
CA GLY A 95 20.07 21.71 -0.25
C GLY A 95 19.90 20.20 -0.46
N ALA A 96 18.94 19.57 0.22
CA ALA A 96 18.70 18.13 0.17
C ALA A 96 17.19 17.82 0.08
N PRO A 97 16.78 16.60 -0.30
CA PRO A 97 15.40 16.17 -0.23
C PRO A 97 14.86 16.10 1.20
N ILE A 98 13.53 16.08 1.33
CA ILE A 98 12.86 15.83 2.61
C ILE A 98 13.44 14.54 3.21
N SER A 99 13.90 14.65 4.45
CA SER A 99 14.58 13.56 5.16
C SER A 99 13.81 13.23 6.43
N VAL A 100 13.55 11.94 6.63
CA VAL A 100 12.74 11.42 7.74
C VAL A 100 13.62 10.64 8.72
N PRO A 101 13.30 10.62 10.03
CA PRO A 101 14.01 9.79 10.99
C PRO A 101 13.83 8.31 10.67
N VAL A 102 14.88 7.51 10.88
CA VAL A 102 14.86 6.06 10.65
C VAL A 102 15.61 5.33 11.76
N GLY A 103 15.21 4.08 12.02
CA GLY A 103 15.90 3.19 12.98
C GLY A 103 14.96 2.65 14.05
N GLY A 104 15.51 1.97 15.06
CA GLY A 104 14.71 1.38 16.15
C GLY A 104 13.92 2.42 16.95
N ALA A 105 14.39 3.67 17.00
CA ALA A 105 13.72 4.76 17.72
C ALA A 105 12.38 5.18 17.10
N THR A 106 12.10 4.82 15.85
CA THR A 106 10.82 5.12 15.19
C THR A 106 9.75 4.09 15.46
N LEU A 107 10.10 2.96 16.09
CA LEU A 107 9.14 1.90 16.43
C LEU A 107 8.18 2.37 17.53
N GLY A 108 6.90 2.02 17.39
CA GLY A 108 5.80 2.41 18.28
C GLY A 108 5.32 3.85 18.11
N ARG A 109 5.90 4.61 17.18
CA ARG A 109 5.61 6.03 16.97
C ARG A 109 4.77 6.26 15.71
N ILE A 110 4.07 7.40 15.69
CA ILE A 110 3.29 7.86 14.52
C ILE A 110 3.95 9.08 13.91
N PHE A 111 4.25 9.04 12.62
CA PHE A 111 4.86 10.13 11.86
C PHE A 111 3.97 10.66 10.75
N ASN A 112 4.10 11.95 10.46
CA ASN A 112 3.58 12.54 9.23
C ASN A 112 4.57 12.38 8.06
N VAL A 113 4.21 12.88 6.87
CA VAL A 113 5.05 12.83 5.66
C VAL A 113 6.40 13.56 5.82
N LEU A 114 6.49 14.54 6.73
CA LEU A 114 7.73 15.28 7.03
C LEU A 114 8.63 14.55 8.03
N GLY A 115 8.18 13.43 8.61
CA GLY A 115 8.91 12.71 9.64
C GLY A 115 8.77 13.32 11.05
N GLU A 116 7.78 14.17 11.26
CA GLU A 116 7.47 14.75 12.57
C GLU A 116 6.50 13.83 13.33
N PRO A 117 6.72 13.59 14.64
CA PRO A 117 5.85 12.75 15.44
C PRO A 117 4.50 13.44 15.71
N VAL A 118 3.39 12.73 15.47
CA VAL A 118 2.01 13.22 15.65
C VAL A 118 1.26 12.51 16.79
N ASP A 119 1.96 11.69 17.56
CA ASP A 119 1.40 10.86 18.65
C ASP A 119 1.38 11.53 20.03
N ASN A 120 1.84 12.78 20.15
CA ASN A 120 1.97 13.52 21.42
C ASN A 120 2.87 12.86 22.48
N LEU A 121 3.73 11.91 22.09
CA LEU A 121 4.67 11.22 23.00
C LEU A 121 6.02 11.94 23.14
N GLY A 122 6.09 13.20 22.72
CA GLY A 122 7.31 14.01 22.73
C GLY A 122 8.22 13.77 21.52
N PRO A 123 9.43 14.35 21.51
CA PRO A 123 10.35 14.22 20.38
C PRO A 123 10.91 12.79 20.25
N VAL A 124 11.27 12.41 19.02
CA VAL A 124 11.96 11.15 18.70
C VAL A 124 13.46 11.43 18.54
N ASP A 125 14.31 10.45 18.80
CA ASP A 125 15.72 10.55 18.42
C ASP A 125 15.86 10.68 16.90
N THR A 126 16.36 11.82 16.44
CA THR A 126 16.58 12.16 15.04
C THR A 126 18.04 12.02 14.62
N SER A 127 18.86 11.30 15.39
CA SER A 127 20.29 11.07 15.11
C SER A 127 20.56 10.50 13.72
N THR A 128 19.69 9.61 13.24
CA THR A 128 19.78 8.99 11.92
C THR A 128 18.57 9.37 11.08
N THR A 129 18.80 10.05 9.96
CA THR A 129 17.76 10.43 8.99
C THR A 129 18.07 9.85 7.62
N SER A 130 17.05 9.70 6.78
CA SER A 130 17.19 9.26 5.40
C SER A 130 16.28 10.06 4.46
N PRO A 131 16.75 10.40 3.24
CA PRO A 131 15.93 11.09 2.26
C PRO A 131 14.80 10.17 1.75
N ILE A 132 13.61 10.73 1.55
CA ILE A 132 12.45 9.99 1.03
C ILE A 132 12.61 9.59 -0.45
N HIS A 133 13.39 10.39 -1.19
CA HIS A 133 13.75 10.14 -2.58
C HIS A 133 15.05 9.34 -2.66
N ARG A 134 14.95 8.12 -3.18
CA ARG A 134 16.09 7.22 -3.39
C ARG A 134 15.85 6.37 -4.63
N SER A 135 16.91 6.09 -5.37
CA SER A 135 16.86 5.15 -6.48
C SER A 135 16.55 3.72 -6.00
N ALA A 136 15.92 2.93 -6.86
CA ALA A 136 15.72 1.51 -6.62
C ALA A 136 17.08 0.77 -6.52
N PRO A 137 17.15 -0.37 -5.81
CA PRO A 137 18.36 -1.19 -5.76
C PRO A 137 18.85 -1.57 -7.15
N ALA A 138 20.17 -1.62 -7.33
CA ALA A 138 20.76 -2.03 -8.60
C ALA A 138 20.53 -3.51 -8.87
N PHE A 139 20.50 -3.90 -10.14
CA PHE A 139 20.28 -5.31 -10.55
C PHE A 139 21.21 -6.31 -9.83
N ILE A 140 22.48 -5.94 -9.63
CA ILE A 140 23.49 -6.77 -8.94
C ILE A 140 23.23 -6.96 -7.43
N GLN A 141 22.39 -6.12 -6.82
CA GLN A 141 22.04 -6.17 -5.40
C GLN A 141 20.79 -7.04 -5.14
N LEU A 142 20.02 -7.34 -6.18
CA LEU A 142 18.80 -8.14 -6.07
C LEU A 142 19.12 -9.57 -5.65
N ASP A 143 18.29 -10.12 -4.77
CA ASP A 143 18.35 -11.54 -4.42
C ASP A 143 17.59 -12.37 -5.45
N THR A 144 18.18 -13.49 -5.86
CA THR A 144 17.59 -14.44 -6.80
C THR A 144 16.97 -15.64 -6.10
N LYS A 145 17.08 -15.74 -4.77
CA LYS A 145 16.54 -16.86 -4.00
C LYS A 145 15.04 -16.68 -3.77
N LEU A 146 14.27 -17.62 -4.30
CA LEU A 146 12.86 -17.75 -3.99
C LEU A 146 12.72 -18.34 -2.57
N SER A 147 12.07 -17.60 -1.68
CA SER A 147 11.68 -18.10 -0.36
C SER A 147 10.22 -17.74 -0.09
N ILE A 148 9.52 -18.66 0.56
CA ILE A 148 8.12 -18.48 0.95
C ILE A 148 8.09 -17.64 2.24
N PHE A 149 7.11 -16.76 2.32
CA PHE A 149 6.79 -15.95 3.47
C PHE A 149 5.60 -16.58 4.18
N GLU A 150 5.89 -17.32 5.25
CA GLU A 150 4.86 -17.99 6.06
C GLU A 150 4.08 -16.95 6.88
N THR A 151 2.79 -16.82 6.56
CA THR A 151 1.89 -15.82 7.15
C THR A 151 1.20 -16.32 8.41
N GLY A 152 1.09 -17.63 8.60
CA GLY A 152 0.28 -18.26 9.64
C GLY A 152 -1.21 -18.33 9.27
N ILE A 153 -1.60 -17.79 8.11
CA ILE A 153 -2.96 -17.78 7.63
C ILE A 153 -3.13 -18.94 6.65
N LYS A 154 -3.85 -19.99 7.09
CA LYS A 154 -3.99 -21.25 6.34
C LYS A 154 -4.38 -21.09 4.88
N VAL A 155 -5.34 -20.20 4.57
CA VAL A 155 -5.79 -19.98 3.20
C VAL A 155 -4.71 -19.32 2.33
N VAL A 156 -3.96 -18.39 2.90
CA VAL A 156 -2.86 -17.70 2.22
C VAL A 156 -1.70 -18.66 2.01
N ASP A 157 -1.24 -19.33 3.07
CA ASP A 157 -0.08 -20.21 3.01
C ASP A 157 -0.31 -21.45 2.12
N LEU A 158 -1.56 -21.89 1.96
CA LEU A 158 -1.89 -23.05 1.12
C LEU A 158 -2.18 -22.69 -0.34
N LEU A 159 -3.02 -21.68 -0.60
CA LEU A 159 -3.55 -21.40 -1.94
C LEU A 159 -2.82 -20.25 -2.65
N ALA A 160 -2.39 -19.25 -1.91
CA ALA A 160 -1.73 -18.05 -2.44
C ALA A 160 -0.47 -17.73 -1.63
N PRO A 161 0.52 -18.65 -1.57
CA PRO A 161 1.69 -18.49 -0.71
C PRO A 161 2.44 -17.22 -1.08
N TYR A 162 2.71 -16.40 -0.07
CA TYR A 162 3.41 -15.15 -0.27
C TYR A 162 4.89 -15.42 -0.48
N ARG A 163 5.51 -14.69 -1.43
CA ARG A 163 6.96 -14.73 -1.61
C ARG A 163 7.60 -13.70 -0.68
N ARG A 164 8.72 -14.05 -0.05
CA ARG A 164 9.52 -13.10 0.71
C ARG A 164 10.11 -12.03 -0.21
N GLY A 165 9.81 -10.78 0.11
CA GLY A 165 10.03 -9.60 -0.75
C GLY A 165 9.23 -9.59 -2.05
N GLY A 166 8.23 -10.45 -2.16
CA GLY A 166 7.23 -10.39 -3.22
C GLY A 166 6.18 -9.33 -2.91
N LYS A 167 5.71 -8.66 -3.96
CA LYS A 167 4.69 -7.61 -3.86
C LYS A 167 3.31 -8.24 -3.84
N ILE A 168 2.63 -8.10 -2.69
CA ILE A 168 1.31 -8.68 -2.44
C ILE A 168 0.26 -7.57 -2.46
N ARG A 169 -0.89 -7.84 -3.09
CA ARG A 169 -2.04 -6.91 -3.05
C ARG A 169 -3.31 -7.55 -2.54
N LEU A 170 -3.99 -6.80 -1.69
CA LEU A 170 -5.30 -7.11 -1.13
C LEU A 170 -6.37 -6.31 -1.88
N PHE A 171 -7.21 -7.02 -2.62
CA PHE A 171 -8.34 -6.46 -3.34
C PHE A 171 -9.64 -6.69 -2.56
N GLY A 172 -10.63 -5.84 -2.78
CA GLY A 172 -11.98 -6.06 -2.25
C GLY A 172 -12.77 -4.77 -2.04
N GLY A 173 -14.06 -4.90 -1.75
CA GLY A 173 -14.91 -3.75 -1.42
C GLY A 173 -14.61 -3.17 -0.03
N ALA A 174 -15.25 -2.05 0.32
CA ALA A 174 -15.24 -1.57 1.70
C ALA A 174 -15.89 -2.60 2.64
N GLY A 175 -15.32 -2.79 3.84
CA GLY A 175 -15.90 -3.64 4.89
C GLY A 175 -15.69 -5.16 4.72
N VAL A 176 -14.84 -5.61 3.79
CA VAL A 176 -14.53 -7.05 3.58
C VAL A 176 -13.44 -7.59 4.53
N GLY A 177 -13.00 -6.82 5.52
CA GLY A 177 -11.99 -7.26 6.49
C GLY A 177 -10.53 -7.07 6.05
N LYS A 178 -10.24 -6.18 5.09
CA LYS A 178 -8.85 -5.92 4.64
C LYS A 178 -7.92 -5.50 5.78
N THR A 179 -8.37 -4.56 6.59
CA THR A 179 -7.61 -4.04 7.74
C THR A 179 -7.38 -5.14 8.78
N VAL A 180 -8.40 -5.98 9.03
CA VAL A 180 -8.30 -7.14 9.94
C VAL A 180 -7.23 -8.10 9.45
N LEU A 181 -7.19 -8.38 8.15
CA LEU A 181 -6.15 -9.24 7.56
C LEU A 181 -4.75 -8.63 7.73
N ILE A 182 -4.59 -7.33 7.51
CA ILE A 182 -3.31 -6.63 7.70
C ILE A 182 -2.85 -6.70 9.16
N MET A 183 -3.75 -6.47 10.11
CA MET A 183 -3.42 -6.53 11.54
C MET A 183 -3.00 -7.93 11.95
N GLU A 184 -3.73 -8.95 11.50
CA GLU A 184 -3.40 -10.34 11.79
C GLU A 184 -2.04 -10.73 11.17
N LEU A 185 -1.75 -10.25 9.97
CA LEU A 185 -0.44 -10.42 9.34
C LEU A 185 0.66 -9.76 10.16
N ILE A 186 0.49 -8.50 10.59
CA ILE A 186 1.47 -7.79 11.42
C ILE A 186 1.70 -8.53 12.75
N ASN A 187 0.63 -9.00 13.39
CA ASN A 187 0.65 -9.76 14.63
C ASN A 187 1.43 -11.09 14.47
N ASN A 188 1.16 -11.84 13.41
CA ASN A 188 1.83 -13.11 13.12
C ASN A 188 3.30 -12.91 12.74
N ILE A 189 3.61 -11.83 12.01
CA ILE A 189 5.00 -11.45 11.72
C ILE A 189 5.72 -11.09 13.01
N ALA A 190 5.12 -10.26 13.86
CA ALA A 190 5.67 -9.84 15.13
C ALA A 190 5.94 -11.02 16.08
N LYS A 191 5.13 -12.08 16.03
CA LYS A 191 5.28 -13.26 16.91
C LYS A 191 6.23 -14.31 16.34
N SER A 192 6.11 -14.63 15.06
CA SER A 192 6.78 -15.79 14.44
C SER A 192 8.10 -15.42 13.78
N HIS A 193 8.26 -14.18 13.33
CA HIS A 193 9.46 -13.68 12.66
C HIS A 193 10.09 -12.56 13.51
N GLY A 194 11.41 -12.50 13.60
CA GLY A 194 12.13 -11.38 14.26
C GLY A 194 12.07 -10.06 13.48
N GLY A 195 11.04 -9.87 12.65
CA GLY A 195 10.90 -8.75 11.74
C GLY A 195 10.23 -7.54 12.39
N VAL A 196 10.40 -6.39 11.74
CA VAL A 196 9.68 -5.14 12.05
C VAL A 196 8.69 -4.84 10.92
N SER A 197 7.62 -4.12 11.24
CA SER A 197 6.59 -3.71 10.28
C SER A 197 6.55 -2.19 10.17
N VAL A 198 6.25 -1.70 8.97
CA VAL A 198 5.97 -0.28 8.72
C VAL A 198 4.61 -0.19 8.06
N PHE A 199 3.70 0.57 8.67
CA PHE A 199 2.38 0.82 8.12
C PHE A 199 2.36 2.22 7.50
N GLY A 200 2.08 2.29 6.20
CA GLY A 200 1.88 3.55 5.48
C GLY A 200 0.40 3.77 5.18
N GLY A 201 -0.28 4.59 5.98
CA GLY A 201 -1.68 4.97 5.74
C GLY A 201 -1.75 6.16 4.78
N VAL A 202 -1.84 5.87 3.49
CA VAL A 202 -1.87 6.88 2.42
C VAL A 202 -3.31 7.13 1.98
N GLY A 203 -3.79 8.35 2.18
CA GLY A 203 -5.16 8.74 1.81
C GLY A 203 -6.24 8.02 2.64
N GLU A 204 -5.88 7.43 3.77
CA GLU A 204 -6.82 6.75 4.66
C GLU A 204 -7.59 7.74 5.54
N ARG A 205 -8.75 7.30 6.04
CA ARG A 205 -9.54 8.11 6.98
C ARG A 205 -8.83 8.19 8.33
N THR A 206 -8.82 9.38 8.93
CA THR A 206 -8.27 9.60 10.27
C THR A 206 -8.86 8.67 11.33
N ARG A 207 -10.17 8.39 11.25
CA ARG A 207 -10.83 7.45 12.16
C ARG A 207 -10.26 6.03 12.01
N GLU A 208 -10.09 5.55 10.79
CA GLU A 208 -9.58 4.19 10.54
C GLU A 208 -8.12 4.04 10.99
N GLY A 209 -7.29 5.09 10.81
CA GLY A 209 -5.94 5.12 11.36
C GLY A 209 -5.89 5.14 12.89
N ASN A 210 -6.83 5.83 13.54
CA ASN A 210 -6.94 5.83 15.00
C ASN A 210 -7.41 4.48 15.54
N ASP A 211 -8.43 3.88 14.92
CA ASP A 211 -8.95 2.56 15.31
C ASP A 211 -7.85 1.50 15.19
N LEU A 212 -7.09 1.52 14.09
CA LEU A 212 -5.92 0.66 13.88
C LEU A 212 -4.84 0.85 14.96
N TYR A 213 -4.57 2.09 15.35
CA TYR A 213 -3.58 2.39 16.39
C TYR A 213 -4.01 1.86 17.76
N MET A 214 -5.29 2.02 18.12
CA MET A 214 -5.82 1.47 19.37
C MET A 214 -5.79 -0.06 19.38
N GLU A 215 -6.16 -0.69 18.27
CA GLU A 215 -6.14 -2.15 18.15
C GLU A 215 -4.72 -2.73 18.21
N MET A 216 -3.73 -2.02 17.66
CA MET A 216 -2.31 -2.39 17.78
C MET A 216 -1.78 -2.30 19.22
N LYS A 217 -2.33 -1.38 20.03
CA LYS A 217 -2.01 -1.30 21.45
C LYS A 217 -2.66 -2.43 22.24
N GLU A 218 -3.95 -2.69 22.01
CA GLU A 218 -4.69 -3.76 22.67
C GLU A 218 -4.12 -5.15 22.35
N SER A 219 -3.67 -5.37 21.12
CA SER A 219 -3.04 -6.62 20.69
C SER A 219 -1.59 -6.80 21.16
N GLY A 220 -0.99 -5.77 21.79
CA GLY A 220 0.39 -5.79 22.28
C GLY A 220 1.45 -5.69 21.18
N VAL A 221 1.08 -5.30 19.95
CA VAL A 221 2.03 -5.02 18.87
C VAL A 221 2.78 -3.71 19.12
N ILE A 222 2.08 -2.73 19.69
CA ILE A 222 2.64 -1.49 20.23
C ILE A 222 2.61 -1.61 21.75
N ASN A 223 3.79 -1.54 22.37
CA ASN A 223 3.93 -1.60 23.81
C ASN A 223 3.95 -0.18 24.39
N GLU A 224 2.90 0.20 25.12
CA GLU A 224 2.77 1.53 25.74
C GLU A 224 3.75 1.75 26.90
N GLU A 225 4.07 0.69 27.65
CA GLU A 225 4.99 0.77 28.79
C GLU A 225 6.45 0.86 28.33
N ASN A 226 6.79 0.17 27.24
CA ASN A 226 8.11 0.20 26.63
C ASN A 226 8.03 0.35 25.10
N ILE A 227 8.00 1.60 24.63
CA ILE A 227 7.92 1.94 23.20
C ILE A 227 9.03 1.26 22.39
N ALA A 228 10.23 1.10 22.96
CA ALA A 228 11.37 0.50 22.27
C ALA A 228 11.19 -0.99 21.92
N GLU A 229 10.26 -1.68 22.58
CA GLU A 229 9.92 -3.08 22.28
C GLU A 229 8.81 -3.21 21.22
N SER A 230 8.20 -2.09 20.82
CA SER A 230 7.20 -2.10 19.74
C SER A 230 7.82 -2.59 18.45
N LYS A 231 7.03 -3.30 17.63
CA LYS A 231 7.53 -3.88 16.37
C LYS A 231 7.02 -3.19 15.11
N VAL A 232 6.21 -2.15 15.27
CA VAL A 232 5.58 -1.43 14.15
C VAL A 232 5.91 0.06 14.21
N ALA A 233 6.21 0.67 13.07
CA ALA A 233 6.23 2.12 12.90
C ALA A 233 5.05 2.55 12.02
N LEU A 234 4.37 3.64 12.40
CA LEU A 234 3.19 4.14 11.69
C LEU A 234 3.55 5.45 10.97
N VAL A 235 3.24 5.52 9.67
CA VAL A 235 3.37 6.73 8.86
C VAL A 235 2.02 7.04 8.26
N TYR A 236 1.47 8.21 8.59
CA TYR A 236 0.17 8.64 8.13
C TYR A 236 0.28 9.85 7.19
N GLY A 237 -0.43 9.75 6.06
CA GLY A 237 -0.72 10.83 5.13
C GLY A 237 -2.23 10.84 4.87
N GLN A 238 -3.00 11.41 5.79
CA GLN A 238 -4.46 11.23 5.85
C GLN A 238 -5.23 12.06 4.82
N MET A 239 -6.53 11.76 4.63
CA MET A 239 -7.40 12.50 3.69
C MET A 239 -7.52 14.02 3.96
N ASN A 240 -7.26 14.47 5.19
CA ASN A 240 -7.26 15.90 5.56
C ASN A 240 -5.95 16.61 5.19
N GLU A 241 -4.89 15.88 4.83
CA GLU A 241 -3.63 16.46 4.39
C GLU A 241 -3.71 16.96 2.94
N PRO A 242 -2.93 18.00 2.59
CA PRO A 242 -2.96 18.56 1.25
C PRO A 242 -2.56 17.52 0.20
N PRO A 243 -3.00 17.71 -1.06
CA PRO A 243 -2.70 16.77 -2.15
C PRO A 243 -1.20 16.63 -2.41
N GLY A 244 -0.37 17.58 -1.98
CA GLY A 244 1.10 17.45 -2.01
C GLY A 244 1.63 16.31 -1.15
N ALA A 245 1.01 16.08 0.02
CA ALA A 245 1.30 14.94 0.88
C ALA A 245 0.76 13.62 0.30
N ARG A 246 -0.20 13.68 -0.64
CA ARG A 246 -0.89 12.53 -1.25
C ARG A 246 -0.57 12.29 -2.73
N SER A 247 0.38 13.03 -3.30
CA SER A 247 0.81 12.96 -4.72
C SER A 247 -0.27 13.27 -5.78
N GLU A 248 -1.35 13.99 -5.43
CA GLU A 248 -2.41 14.43 -6.37
C GLU A 248 -2.08 15.78 -7.04
N VAL A 249 -0.86 15.93 -7.56
CA VAL A 249 -0.31 17.25 -7.93
C VAL A 249 -0.26 17.52 -9.43
N SER A 250 -0.40 16.49 -10.27
CA SER A 250 -0.11 16.59 -11.70
C SER A 250 -0.95 17.64 -12.45
N SER A 251 -2.25 17.73 -12.16
CA SER A 251 -3.14 18.72 -12.79
C SER A 251 -2.75 20.15 -12.41
N LEU A 252 -2.39 20.38 -11.14
CA LEU A 252 -1.97 21.68 -10.62
C LEU A 252 -0.58 22.10 -11.12
N LEU A 253 0.27 21.15 -11.46
CA LEU A 253 1.55 21.40 -12.12
C LEU A 253 1.40 21.81 -13.60
N GLY A 254 0.18 21.76 -14.15
CA GLY A 254 -0.10 22.09 -15.55
C GLY A 254 0.31 21.00 -16.54
N ARG A 255 0.45 19.75 -16.08
CA ARG A 255 0.66 18.60 -16.97
C ARG A 255 -0.65 18.24 -17.66
N MET A 256 -0.58 17.89 -18.95
CA MET A 256 -1.76 17.39 -19.66
C MET A 256 -2.22 16.06 -19.02
N PRO A 257 -3.50 15.91 -18.67
CA PRO A 257 -4.01 14.66 -18.12
C PRO A 257 -3.93 13.54 -19.17
N SER A 258 -3.78 12.33 -18.68
CA SER A 258 -3.82 11.08 -19.45
C SER A 258 -5.21 10.46 -19.38
N THR A 259 -5.32 9.19 -19.77
CA THR A 259 -6.54 8.36 -19.72
C THR A 259 -7.24 8.49 -18.37
N VAL A 260 -8.57 8.67 -18.38
CA VAL A 260 -9.44 8.79 -17.19
C VAL A 260 -9.04 9.96 -16.26
N GLY A 261 -8.18 10.89 -16.71
CA GLY A 261 -7.79 12.07 -15.94
C GLY A 261 -6.55 11.86 -15.04
N TYR A 262 -5.91 10.69 -15.11
CA TYR A 262 -4.68 10.42 -14.37
C TYR A 262 -3.47 11.22 -14.86
N GLN A 263 -2.42 11.24 -14.05
CA GLN A 263 -1.16 11.86 -14.43
C GLN A 263 -0.45 11.10 -15.57
N PRO A 264 0.17 11.81 -16.53
CA PRO A 264 0.92 11.17 -17.61
C PRO A 264 2.14 10.38 -17.12
N THR A 265 2.59 10.67 -15.89
CA THR A 265 3.73 10.02 -15.22
C THR A 265 3.31 8.88 -14.29
N LEU A 266 2.04 8.45 -14.31
CA LEU A 266 1.51 7.44 -13.38
C LEU A 266 2.36 6.17 -13.35
N SER A 267 2.69 5.63 -14.53
CA SER A 267 3.48 4.40 -14.64
C SER A 267 4.91 4.56 -14.13
N THR A 268 5.58 5.68 -14.41
CA THR A 268 6.97 5.89 -13.98
C THR A 268 7.06 6.18 -12.48
N GLU A 269 6.12 6.91 -11.91
CA GLU A 269 6.05 7.20 -10.47
C GLU A 269 5.70 5.93 -9.69
N MET A 270 4.70 5.16 -10.15
CA MET A 270 4.38 3.86 -9.56
C MET A 270 5.56 2.90 -9.66
N GLY A 271 6.21 2.80 -10.82
CA GLY A 271 7.40 1.96 -10.99
C GLY A 271 8.54 2.36 -10.06
N SER A 272 8.82 3.65 -9.92
CA SER A 272 9.90 4.15 -9.03
C SER A 272 9.63 3.81 -7.57
N LEU A 273 8.38 3.85 -7.12
CA LEU A 273 7.99 3.43 -5.78
C LEU A 273 8.08 1.92 -5.62
N GLN A 274 7.48 1.16 -6.53
CA GLN A 274 7.37 -0.29 -6.42
C GLN A 274 8.73 -0.99 -6.57
N GLU A 275 9.62 -0.52 -7.44
CA GLU A 275 10.94 -1.14 -7.64
C GLU A 275 11.89 -0.95 -6.45
N ARG A 276 11.65 0.04 -5.59
CA ARG A 276 12.37 0.16 -4.31
C ARG A 276 11.99 -0.95 -3.33
N ILE A 277 10.80 -1.51 -3.49
CA ILE A 277 10.27 -2.52 -2.58
C ILE A 277 10.56 -3.89 -3.18
N THR A 278 11.69 -4.48 -2.76
CA THR A 278 12.18 -5.75 -3.30
C THR A 278 13.09 -6.47 -2.29
N SER A 279 13.52 -7.68 -2.65
CA SER A 279 14.55 -8.44 -1.94
C SER A 279 15.94 -8.10 -2.46
N THR A 280 16.82 -7.78 -1.53
CA THR A 280 18.25 -7.55 -1.77
C THR A 280 19.08 -8.56 -0.99
N LYS A 281 20.39 -8.60 -1.28
CA LYS A 281 21.34 -9.46 -0.55
C LYS A 281 21.46 -9.16 0.95
N GLU A 282 21.09 -7.95 1.37
CA GLU A 282 21.15 -7.52 2.78
C GLU A 282 19.85 -7.82 3.54
N GLY A 283 18.72 -7.90 2.84
CA GLY A 283 17.42 -8.08 3.43
C GLY A 283 16.28 -7.98 2.44
N SER A 284 15.06 -8.19 2.91
CA SER A 284 13.86 -8.26 2.08
C SER A 284 12.74 -7.38 2.64
N ILE A 285 12.06 -6.63 1.77
CA ILE A 285 10.84 -5.90 2.13
C ILE A 285 9.66 -6.57 1.43
N THR A 286 8.76 -7.18 2.20
CA THR A 286 7.52 -7.80 1.70
C THR A 286 6.37 -6.82 1.88
N PRO A 287 5.89 -6.10 0.83
CA PRO A 287 4.79 -5.18 0.97
C PRO A 287 3.45 -5.89 0.82
N ILE A 288 2.52 -5.51 1.67
CA ILE A 288 1.12 -5.93 1.59
C ILE A 288 0.31 -4.67 1.36
N GLN A 289 -0.11 -4.48 0.11
CA GLN A 289 -0.73 -3.24 -0.35
C GLN A 289 -2.23 -3.45 -0.52
N VAL A 290 -3.02 -2.61 0.15
CA VAL A 290 -4.46 -2.55 -0.12
C VAL A 290 -4.66 -1.69 -1.35
N VAL A 291 -5.31 -2.26 -2.37
CA VAL A 291 -5.67 -1.53 -3.57
C VAL A 291 -7.17 -1.29 -3.56
N TYR A 292 -7.54 -0.01 -3.72
CA TYR A 292 -8.89 0.38 -4.05
C TYR A 292 -9.06 0.28 -5.55
N VAL A 293 -10.12 -0.42 -5.99
CA VAL A 293 -10.51 -0.51 -7.39
C VAL A 293 -11.65 0.49 -7.59
N PRO A 294 -11.43 1.59 -8.33
CA PRO A 294 -12.49 2.54 -8.62
C PRO A 294 -13.62 1.85 -9.38
N GLU A 295 -14.85 2.03 -8.91
CA GLU A 295 -16.06 1.49 -9.56
C GLU A 295 -16.03 -0.04 -9.81
N ASP A 296 -15.20 -0.77 -9.05
CA ASP A 296 -14.91 -2.19 -9.26
C ASP A 296 -14.37 -2.53 -10.68
N ASP A 297 -13.83 -1.54 -11.42
CA ASP A 297 -13.22 -1.71 -12.73
C ASP A 297 -11.70 -1.99 -12.65
N LEU A 298 -11.31 -3.23 -12.93
CA LEU A 298 -9.90 -3.66 -12.96
C LEU A 298 -9.13 -3.12 -14.17
N THR A 299 -9.83 -2.60 -15.19
CA THR A 299 -9.22 -2.04 -16.40
C THR A 299 -8.81 -0.58 -16.24
N ASP A 300 -9.19 0.06 -15.14
CA ASP A 300 -8.76 1.42 -14.81
C ASP A 300 -7.21 1.51 -14.79
N PRO A 301 -6.60 2.60 -15.30
CA PRO A 301 -5.15 2.75 -15.35
C PRO A 301 -4.43 2.58 -14.02
N ALA A 302 -5.03 2.95 -12.89
CA ALA A 302 -4.41 2.82 -11.56
C ALA A 302 -4.23 1.36 -11.14
N PRO A 303 -5.27 0.50 -11.07
CA PRO A 303 -5.09 -0.92 -10.81
C PRO A 303 -4.30 -1.59 -11.93
N ALA A 304 -4.51 -1.26 -13.21
CA ALA A 304 -3.79 -1.89 -14.33
C ALA A 304 -2.26 -1.71 -14.27
N THR A 305 -1.78 -0.48 -14.02
CA THR A 305 -0.35 -0.22 -13.85
C THR A 305 0.21 -0.89 -12.60
N THR A 306 -0.61 -0.97 -11.56
CA THR A 306 -0.27 -1.63 -10.31
C THR A 306 -0.13 -3.15 -10.52
N PHE A 307 -1.01 -3.79 -11.32
CA PHE A 307 -0.97 -5.22 -11.65
C PHE A 307 0.35 -5.68 -12.27
N ALA A 308 0.99 -4.83 -13.07
CA ALA A 308 2.27 -5.16 -13.72
C ALA A 308 3.41 -5.46 -12.72
N HIS A 309 3.30 -5.00 -11.47
CA HIS A 309 4.32 -5.20 -10.44
C HIS A 309 3.93 -6.28 -9.42
N LEU A 310 2.90 -7.09 -9.65
CA LEU A 310 2.43 -8.09 -8.68
C LEU A 310 3.22 -9.39 -8.69
N ASP A 311 3.53 -9.92 -7.51
CA ASP A 311 3.95 -11.31 -7.32
C ASP A 311 2.79 -12.20 -6.83
N ALA A 312 1.89 -11.66 -6.00
CA ALA A 312 0.72 -12.38 -5.48
C ALA A 312 -0.50 -11.47 -5.28
N THR A 313 -1.69 -12.03 -5.49
CA THR A 313 -2.97 -11.33 -5.28
C THR A 313 -3.85 -12.09 -4.30
N THR A 314 -4.56 -11.35 -3.45
CA THR A 314 -5.57 -11.90 -2.56
C THR A 314 -6.82 -11.05 -2.70
N VAL A 315 -7.90 -11.66 -3.19
CA VAL A 315 -9.17 -10.98 -3.43
C VAL A 315 -10.14 -11.30 -2.30
N LEU A 316 -10.61 -10.27 -1.60
CA LEU A 316 -11.59 -10.35 -0.52
C LEU A 316 -12.96 -9.95 -1.07
N SER A 317 -13.86 -10.93 -1.23
CA SER A 317 -15.20 -10.70 -1.76
C SER A 317 -16.25 -10.64 -0.63
N ARG A 318 -17.21 -9.72 -0.75
CA ARG A 318 -18.33 -9.60 0.20
C ARG A 318 -19.30 -10.78 0.11
N GLY A 319 -19.29 -11.51 -1.01
CA GLY A 319 -20.23 -12.60 -1.30
C GLY A 319 -20.22 -13.77 -0.30
N LEU A 320 -19.21 -13.86 0.55
CA LEU A 320 -19.00 -14.94 1.51
C LEU A 320 -19.01 -14.48 2.98
N ALA A 321 -19.20 -13.19 3.24
CA ALA A 321 -19.21 -12.65 4.60
C ALA A 321 -20.66 -12.52 5.11
N ALA A 322 -21.10 -13.52 5.87
CA ALA A 322 -22.27 -13.50 6.74
C ALA A 322 -23.66 -13.39 6.06
N LYS A 323 -24.20 -14.54 5.62
CA LYS A 323 -25.66 -14.73 5.51
C LYS A 323 -26.08 -15.91 6.38
N GLU A 324 -27.19 -15.78 7.09
CA GLU A 324 -27.84 -16.93 7.73
C GLU A 324 -28.38 -17.85 6.63
N VAL A 325 -28.02 -19.13 6.69
CA VAL A 325 -28.37 -20.13 5.69
C VAL A 325 -29.23 -21.21 6.34
N GLU A 326 -30.34 -21.57 5.70
CA GLU A 326 -31.25 -22.62 6.17
C GLU A 326 -30.75 -24.01 5.80
N GLU A 327 -30.19 -24.15 4.60
CA GLU A 327 -29.79 -25.44 4.02
C GLU A 327 -28.73 -25.21 2.94
N ILE A 328 -27.69 -26.04 2.91
CA ILE A 328 -26.67 -26.05 1.84
C ILE A 328 -26.60 -27.43 1.21
N MET A 329 -26.64 -27.50 -0.11
CA MET A 329 -26.27 -28.71 -0.86
C MET A 329 -24.93 -28.49 -1.56
N LEU A 330 -23.96 -29.35 -1.24
CA LEU A 330 -22.61 -29.27 -1.74
C LEU A 330 -22.19 -30.59 -2.42
N SER A 331 -21.58 -30.49 -3.60
CA SER A 331 -21.04 -31.64 -4.32
C SER A 331 -19.64 -32.01 -3.81
N THR A 332 -19.47 -33.25 -3.34
CA THR A 332 -18.19 -33.82 -2.92
C THR A 332 -17.79 -34.99 -3.82
N ASN A 333 -16.55 -35.44 -3.69
CA ASN A 333 -16.01 -36.64 -4.35
C ASN A 333 -16.79 -37.95 -4.08
N SER A 334 -17.62 -37.97 -3.04
CA SER A 334 -18.41 -39.13 -2.61
C SER A 334 -19.91 -38.98 -2.93
N GLY A 335 -20.31 -37.88 -3.55
CA GLY A 335 -21.71 -37.53 -3.85
C GLY A 335 -22.09 -36.16 -3.28
N GLN A 336 -23.39 -35.87 -3.26
CA GLN A 336 -23.90 -34.61 -2.68
C GLN A 336 -24.15 -34.75 -1.18
N ILE A 337 -23.70 -33.76 -0.42
CA ILE A 337 -23.96 -33.64 1.01
C ILE A 337 -24.92 -32.48 1.21
N GLY A 338 -26.04 -32.74 1.90
CA GLY A 338 -26.92 -31.72 2.44
C GLY A 338 -26.45 -31.36 3.85
N ILE A 339 -26.30 -30.07 4.13
CA ILE A 339 -25.82 -29.54 5.40
C ILE A 339 -26.91 -28.66 6.00
N LEU A 340 -27.28 -28.94 7.24
CA LEU A 340 -28.30 -28.25 8.03
C LEU A 340 -27.67 -27.58 9.27
N PRO A 341 -28.37 -26.63 9.91
CA PRO A 341 -27.92 -26.03 11.17
C PRO A 341 -27.67 -27.09 12.25
N ASN A 342 -26.59 -26.95 13.00
CA ASN A 342 -26.10 -27.88 14.02
C ASN A 342 -25.58 -29.25 13.54
N ASP A 343 -25.24 -29.39 12.25
CA ASP A 343 -24.57 -30.60 11.78
C ASP A 343 -23.21 -30.82 12.46
N ALA A 344 -22.83 -32.11 12.55
CA ALA A 344 -21.55 -32.50 13.12
C ALA A 344 -20.39 -31.88 12.33
N PRO A 345 -19.28 -31.49 12.99
CA PRO A 345 -18.13 -30.93 12.30
C PRO A 345 -17.55 -31.92 11.29
N ILE A 346 -17.49 -31.52 10.02
CA ILE A 346 -17.01 -32.35 8.91
C ILE A 346 -16.07 -31.51 8.04
N ALA A 347 -14.98 -32.11 7.58
CA ALA A 347 -14.12 -31.56 6.54
C ALA A 347 -14.15 -32.48 5.32
N THR A 348 -14.39 -31.92 4.14
CA THR A 348 -14.53 -32.68 2.90
C THR A 348 -13.95 -31.93 1.70
N THR A 349 -13.55 -32.68 0.67
CA THR A 349 -13.18 -32.14 -0.63
C THR A 349 -14.43 -31.85 -1.46
N VAL A 350 -14.48 -30.67 -2.05
CA VAL A 350 -15.54 -30.21 -2.96
C VAL A 350 -15.11 -30.52 -4.38
N ASP A 351 -15.95 -31.18 -5.15
CA ASP A 351 -15.71 -31.42 -6.57
C ASP A 351 -16.22 -30.25 -7.42
N ILE A 352 -15.83 -30.22 -8.70
CA ILE A 352 -16.42 -29.30 -9.67
C ILE A 352 -17.92 -29.59 -9.75
N GLY A 353 -18.74 -28.59 -9.46
CA GLY A 353 -20.17 -28.82 -9.38
C GLY A 353 -20.97 -27.66 -8.84
N ILE A 354 -22.24 -27.91 -8.54
CA ILE A 354 -23.20 -26.88 -8.16
C ILE A 354 -23.34 -26.84 -6.64
N LEU A 355 -23.10 -25.68 -6.07
CA LEU A 355 -23.49 -25.31 -4.71
C LEU A 355 -24.89 -24.71 -4.73
N ARG A 356 -25.79 -25.27 -3.93
CA ARG A 356 -27.12 -24.69 -3.71
C ARG A 356 -27.23 -24.22 -2.28
N ILE A 357 -27.54 -22.94 -2.10
CA ILE A 357 -27.68 -22.30 -0.80
C ILE A 357 -29.14 -21.84 -0.67
N ARG A 358 -29.84 -22.33 0.34
CA ARG A 358 -31.20 -21.90 0.64
C ARG A 358 -31.16 -20.69 1.57
N LEU A 359 -31.60 -19.55 1.05
CA LEU A 359 -31.69 -18.27 1.75
C LEU A 359 -33.14 -17.78 1.71
N ASN A 360 -33.77 -17.55 2.86
CA ASN A 360 -35.14 -17.02 2.96
C ASN A 360 -36.13 -17.77 2.03
N ASN A 361 -36.13 -19.10 2.09
CA ASN A 361 -36.95 -19.96 1.23
C ASN A 361 -36.68 -19.89 -0.30
N GLN A 362 -35.59 -19.27 -0.74
CA GLN A 362 -35.15 -19.23 -2.14
C GLN A 362 -33.80 -19.94 -2.33
N TRP A 363 -33.66 -20.68 -3.43
CA TRP A 363 -32.42 -21.36 -3.78
C TRP A 363 -31.51 -20.44 -4.60
N LEU A 364 -30.37 -20.08 -4.01
CA LEU A 364 -29.24 -19.49 -4.72
C LEU A 364 -28.35 -20.61 -5.26
N THR A 365 -28.01 -20.54 -6.54
CA THR A 365 -27.18 -21.55 -7.21
C THR A 365 -25.84 -20.94 -7.60
N MET A 366 -24.75 -21.62 -7.26
CA MET A 366 -23.38 -21.23 -7.63
C MET A 366 -22.65 -22.41 -8.26
N ALA A 367 -21.88 -22.17 -9.31
CA ALA A 367 -20.94 -23.12 -9.86
C ALA A 367 -19.62 -22.99 -9.10
N LEU A 368 -19.09 -24.10 -8.60
CA LEU A 368 -17.83 -24.17 -7.88
C LEU A 368 -16.80 -24.94 -8.72
N MET A 369 -15.59 -24.39 -8.84
CA MET A 369 -14.46 -25.05 -9.51
C MET A 369 -13.56 -25.81 -8.52
N GLY A 370 -14.14 -26.79 -7.82
CA GLY A 370 -13.43 -27.67 -6.90
C GLY A 370 -12.79 -26.97 -5.70
N GLY A 371 -12.55 -27.71 -4.61
CA GLY A 371 -11.96 -27.12 -3.40
C GLY A 371 -12.16 -27.93 -2.13
N PHE A 372 -12.35 -27.24 -1.01
CA PHE A 372 -12.54 -27.82 0.32
C PHE A 372 -13.66 -27.13 1.07
N ALA A 373 -14.49 -27.91 1.75
CA ALA A 373 -15.53 -27.41 2.63
C ALA A 373 -15.24 -27.88 4.06
N ARG A 374 -15.34 -26.94 5.01
CA ARG A 374 -15.30 -27.22 6.44
C ARG A 374 -16.60 -26.77 7.07
N ILE A 375 -17.22 -27.67 7.81
CA ILE A 375 -18.44 -27.46 8.57
C ILE A 375 -18.06 -27.55 10.05
N GLY A 376 -18.45 -26.57 10.86
CA GLY A 376 -18.23 -26.61 12.29
C GLY A 376 -18.66 -25.31 12.98
N ASN A 377 -19.06 -25.41 14.25
CA ASN A 377 -19.54 -24.26 15.05
C ASN A 377 -20.69 -23.49 14.39
N ASN A 378 -21.59 -24.20 13.71
CA ASN A 378 -22.71 -23.62 12.96
C ASN A 378 -22.26 -22.64 11.84
N GLU A 379 -21.01 -22.78 11.39
CA GLU A 379 -20.45 -22.06 10.25
C GLU A 379 -20.00 -23.06 9.18
N ILE A 380 -20.15 -22.67 7.91
CA ILE A 380 -19.69 -23.44 6.77
C ILE A 380 -18.71 -22.56 6.00
N THR A 381 -17.46 -23.03 5.91
CA THR A 381 -16.40 -22.40 5.14
C THR A 381 -16.16 -23.23 3.90
N VAL A 382 -16.53 -22.70 2.73
CA VAL A 382 -16.25 -23.30 1.42
C VAL A 382 -15.14 -22.51 0.76
N LEU A 383 -14.02 -23.18 0.49
CA LEU A 383 -12.84 -22.64 -0.19
C LEU A 383 -12.75 -23.31 -1.56
N VAL A 384 -12.86 -22.54 -2.63
CA VAL A 384 -12.83 -23.05 -4.01
C VAL A 384 -11.91 -22.22 -4.87
N ASN A 385 -11.41 -22.80 -5.96
CA ASN A 385 -10.53 -22.09 -6.89
C ASN A 385 -11.26 -20.98 -7.63
N ASP A 386 -12.53 -21.23 -7.98
CA ASP A 386 -13.42 -20.25 -8.59
C ASP A 386 -14.87 -20.52 -8.17
N ALA A 387 -15.68 -19.46 -8.14
CA ALA A 387 -17.07 -19.50 -7.73
C ALA A 387 -17.91 -18.49 -8.51
N GLU A 388 -18.73 -18.97 -9.43
CA GLU A 388 -19.63 -18.12 -10.22
C GLU A 388 -21.08 -18.30 -9.78
N LYS A 389 -21.86 -17.22 -9.73
CA LYS A 389 -23.30 -17.35 -9.50
C LYS A 389 -23.97 -17.78 -10.79
N GLY A 390 -24.94 -18.68 -10.69
CA GLY A 390 -25.71 -19.11 -11.86
C GLY A 390 -26.50 -17.98 -12.54
N SER A 391 -26.70 -16.83 -11.89
CA SER A 391 -27.31 -15.63 -12.49
C SER A 391 -26.37 -14.85 -13.41
N ASP A 392 -25.05 -15.04 -13.24
CA ASP A 392 -24.01 -14.22 -13.86
C ASP A 392 -23.38 -14.98 -15.06
N ILE A 393 -23.77 -16.23 -15.29
CA ILE A 393 -23.31 -17.09 -16.39
C ILE A 393 -24.18 -16.86 -17.62
N ASP A 394 -23.57 -16.40 -18.73
CA ASP A 394 -24.26 -16.38 -20.02
C ASP A 394 -24.40 -17.81 -20.57
N PRO A 395 -25.63 -18.35 -20.71
CA PRO A 395 -25.85 -19.71 -21.17
C PRO A 395 -25.35 -19.94 -22.60
N GLN A 396 -25.26 -18.91 -23.46
CA GLN A 396 -24.75 -19.06 -24.82
C GLN A 396 -23.23 -19.20 -24.86
N GLU A 397 -22.53 -18.40 -24.05
CA GLU A 397 -21.08 -18.43 -23.94
C GLU A 397 -20.58 -19.73 -23.26
N ALA A 398 -21.28 -20.16 -22.21
CA ALA A 398 -20.99 -21.43 -21.53
C ALA A 398 -21.18 -22.63 -22.47
N GLN A 399 -22.23 -22.63 -23.31
CA GLN A 399 -22.50 -23.71 -24.26
C GLN A 399 -21.43 -23.76 -25.38
N GLN A 400 -21.00 -22.61 -25.89
CA GLN A 400 -19.91 -22.55 -26.88
C GLN A 400 -18.60 -23.06 -26.31
N THR A 401 -18.28 -22.70 -25.06
CA THR A 401 -17.07 -23.15 -24.37
C THR A 401 -17.09 -24.66 -24.15
N LEU A 402 -18.25 -25.22 -23.75
CA LEU A 402 -18.45 -26.66 -23.60
C LEU A 402 -18.26 -27.39 -24.94
N GLU A 403 -18.83 -26.89 -26.04
CA GLU A 403 -18.68 -27.50 -27.37
C GLU A 403 -17.21 -27.51 -27.83
N ILE A 404 -16.46 -26.44 -27.54
CA ILE A 404 -15.03 -26.36 -27.84
C ILE A 404 -14.24 -27.35 -26.98
N ALA A 405 -14.53 -27.44 -25.68
CA ALA A 405 -13.90 -28.39 -24.76
C ALA A 405 -14.16 -29.85 -25.17
N GLU A 406 -15.41 -30.20 -25.49
CA GLU A 406 -15.78 -31.53 -26.00
C GLU A 406 -15.08 -31.87 -27.33
N ALA A 407 -14.99 -30.90 -28.24
CA ALA A 407 -14.30 -31.08 -29.51
C ALA A 407 -12.79 -31.32 -29.30
N ASN A 408 -12.18 -30.66 -28.31
CA ASN A 408 -10.77 -30.83 -27.96
C ASN A 408 -10.50 -32.19 -27.31
N VAL A 409 -11.39 -32.68 -26.44
CA VAL A 409 -11.30 -34.05 -25.89
C VAL A 409 -11.42 -35.10 -26.99
N LYS A 410 -12.33 -34.92 -27.96
CA LYS A 410 -12.48 -35.83 -29.10
C LYS A 410 -11.27 -35.84 -30.04
N LYS A 411 -10.54 -34.73 -30.17
CA LYS A 411 -9.34 -34.59 -31.02
C LYS A 411 -8.02 -34.98 -30.34
N ALA A 412 -8.02 -35.22 -29.03
CA ALA A 412 -6.81 -35.53 -28.28
C ALA A 412 -6.34 -36.98 -28.53
N GLU A 413 -5.25 -37.17 -29.27
CA GLU A 413 -4.68 -38.49 -29.56
C GLU A 413 -3.61 -38.93 -28.54
N GLY A 414 -2.89 -37.98 -27.92
CA GLY A 414 -1.82 -38.25 -26.96
C GLY A 414 -2.26 -38.30 -25.48
N ARG A 415 -1.57 -39.11 -24.65
CA ARG A 415 -1.89 -39.28 -23.21
C ARG A 415 -1.88 -37.96 -22.42
N ARG A 416 -0.96 -37.04 -22.74
CA ARG A 416 -0.88 -35.72 -22.10
C ARG A 416 -1.99 -34.77 -22.57
N GLN A 417 -2.27 -34.76 -23.88
CA GLN A 417 -3.36 -33.99 -24.47
C GLN A 417 -4.74 -34.44 -23.97
N LYS A 418 -4.94 -35.76 -23.75
CA LYS A 418 -6.17 -36.27 -23.14
C LYS A 418 -6.35 -35.82 -21.69
N ILE A 419 -5.26 -35.73 -20.93
CA ILE A 419 -5.31 -35.25 -19.54
C ILE A 419 -5.60 -33.74 -19.52
N GLU A 420 -4.91 -32.95 -20.34
CA GLU A 420 -5.14 -31.50 -20.44
C GLU A 420 -6.56 -31.18 -20.97
N ALA A 421 -7.06 -31.93 -21.95
CA ALA A 421 -8.40 -31.75 -22.48
C ALA A 421 -9.49 -32.18 -21.48
N ASN A 422 -9.28 -33.24 -20.70
CA ASN A 422 -10.20 -33.64 -19.62
C ASN A 422 -10.19 -32.67 -18.42
N LEU A 423 -9.14 -31.85 -18.27
CA LEU A 423 -9.06 -30.84 -17.20
C LEU A 423 -9.80 -29.55 -17.59
N ALA A 424 -9.99 -29.33 -18.89
CA ALA A 424 -10.65 -28.16 -19.47
C ALA A 424 -12.16 -28.38 -19.73
N LEU A 425 -12.64 -29.62 -19.55
CA LEU A 425 -14.03 -30.05 -19.65
C LEU A 425 -14.57 -30.21 -18.24
#